data_AF-A0A3D4TMR2-F1
#
_entry.id   AF-A0A3D4TMR2-F1
#
_cell.length_a   1.000
_cell.length_b   1.000
_cell.length_c   1.000
_cell.angle_alpha   90.00
_cell.angle_beta   90.00
_cell.angle_gamma   90.00
#
_symmetry.space_group_name_H-M   'P 1'
#
loop_
_entity.id
_entity.type
_entity.pdbx_description
1 polymer ?
#
loop_
_entity_poly.entity_id
_entity_poly.type
_entity_poly.pdbx_seq_one_letter_code
_entity_poly.pdbx_strand_id
1 'polypeptide(L)'
;MVDRRYRKKMFRYWAREESKADAILARALESDWFDYWHTHLDWKSRGNRHQTDRVAIAAALLRLLQRVVSAGRNDVQSWVMLAADTGQSALFLHSPNPQGTRWPHPFDGVIWDISPPDWLAPLLSSTGLQPGRWGNGESQRLLVRVRP
;
A
#
# COMPACT_ATOMS: atom_id res chain seq x y z
N MET A 1 -11.70 -6.91 23.30
CA MET A 1 -10.60 -5.97 23.63
C MET A 1 -9.27 -6.67 23.38
N VAL A 2 -8.36 -6.08 22.60
CA VAL A 2 -7.05 -6.69 22.33
C VAL A 2 -6.15 -6.51 23.56
N ASP A 3 -5.55 -7.59 24.05
CA ASP A 3 -4.67 -7.54 25.23
C ASP A 3 -3.43 -6.66 24.99
N ARG A 4 -2.97 -5.97 26.05
CA ARG A 4 -1.84 -5.03 25.98
C ARG A 4 -0.54 -5.70 25.55
N ARG A 5 -0.29 -6.94 25.99
CA ARG A 5 0.90 -7.71 25.62
C ARG A 5 0.87 -8.05 24.13
N TYR A 6 -0.29 -8.44 23.62
CA TYR A 6 -0.48 -8.67 22.18
C TYR A 6 -0.20 -7.39 21.38
N ARG A 7 -0.82 -6.27 21.75
CA ARG A 7 -0.62 -4.98 21.05
C ARG A 7 0.85 -4.58 21.01
N LYS A 8 1.57 -4.70 22.14
CA LYS A 8 3.02 -4.40 22.21
C LYS A 8 3.87 -5.35 21.36
N LYS A 9 3.47 -6.63 21.25
CA LYS A 9 4.13 -7.61 20.39
C LYS A 9 3.93 -7.27 18.92
N MET A 10 2.68 -7.01 18.52
CA MET A 10 2.36 -6.73 17.13
C MET A 10 2.89 -5.39 16.66
N PHE A 11 2.88 -4.35 17.50
CA PHE A 11 3.55 -3.08 17.18
C PHE A 11 5.02 -3.30 16.79
N ARG A 12 5.78 -4.06 17.59
CA ARG A 12 7.19 -4.39 17.29
C ARG A 12 7.34 -5.27 16.05
N TYR A 13 6.40 -6.18 15.84
CA TYR A 13 6.37 -7.03 14.65
C TYR A 13 6.19 -6.19 13.38
N TRP A 14 5.17 -5.33 13.33
CA TRP A 14 4.88 -4.48 12.18
C TRP A 14 5.99 -3.47 11.91
N ALA A 15 6.56 -2.86 12.96
CA ALA A 15 7.73 -1.98 12.79
C ALA A 15 8.89 -2.71 12.12
N ARG A 16 9.15 -3.98 12.49
CA ARG A 16 10.20 -4.78 11.86
C ARG A 16 9.87 -5.14 10.41
N GLU A 17 8.63 -5.56 10.11
CA GLU A 17 8.25 -5.88 8.73
C GLU A 17 8.27 -4.63 7.83
N GLU A 18 7.88 -3.47 8.37
CA GLU A 18 8.03 -2.17 7.70
C GLU A 18 9.50 -1.84 7.42
N SER A 19 10.41 -1.97 8.39
CA SER A 19 11.85 -1.74 8.15
C SER A 19 12.43 -2.66 7.07
N LYS A 20 11.98 -3.92 6.99
CA LYS A 20 12.42 -4.83 5.92
C LYS A 20 11.90 -4.37 4.55
N ALA A 21 10.61 -4.03 4.46
CA ALA A 21 10.01 -3.57 3.22
C ALA A 21 10.63 -2.25 2.77
N ASP A 22 10.97 -1.35 3.70
CA ASP A 22 11.69 -0.11 3.43
C ASP A 22 13.08 -0.35 2.84
N ALA A 23 13.85 -1.29 3.40
CA ALA A 23 15.15 -1.68 2.86
C ALA A 23 15.05 -2.32 1.48
N ILE A 24 14.04 -3.16 1.25
CA ILE A 24 13.75 -3.76 -0.06
C ILE A 24 13.36 -2.68 -1.07
N LEU A 25 12.50 -1.74 -0.68
CA LEU A 25 12.09 -0.60 -1.50
C LEU A 25 13.28 0.29 -1.87
N ALA A 26 14.16 0.60 -0.91
CA ALA A 26 15.34 1.42 -1.17
C ALA A 26 16.21 0.82 -2.29
N ARG A 27 16.45 -0.50 -2.25
CA ARG A 27 17.18 -1.21 -3.31
C ARG A 27 16.39 -1.27 -4.62
N ALA A 28 15.07 -1.45 -4.55
CA ALA A 28 14.23 -1.48 -5.75
C ALA A 28 14.27 -0.13 -6.48
N LEU A 29 14.26 0.98 -5.76
CA LEU A 29 14.30 2.34 -6.34
C LEU A 29 15.59 2.65 -7.12
N GLU A 30 16.65 1.86 -6.96
CA GLU A 30 17.88 1.91 -7.76
C GLU A 30 17.70 1.28 -9.16
N SER A 31 16.59 0.59 -9.41
CA SER A 31 16.31 -0.07 -10.70
C SER A 31 15.88 0.94 -11.76
N ASP A 32 16.24 0.72 -13.02
CA ASP A 32 15.88 1.64 -14.11
C ASP A 32 14.37 1.65 -14.40
N TRP A 33 13.72 0.49 -14.30
CA TRP A 33 12.31 0.30 -14.64
C TRP A 33 11.60 -0.66 -13.70
N PHE A 34 10.26 -0.61 -13.69
CA PHE A 34 9.37 -1.46 -12.92
C PHE A 34 8.26 -2.02 -13.81
N ASP A 35 8.06 -3.33 -13.75
CA ASP A 35 6.90 -4.00 -14.34
C ASP A 35 6.03 -4.55 -13.20
N TYR A 36 5.12 -3.72 -12.70
CA TYR A 36 4.30 -4.00 -11.52
C TYR A 36 5.07 -4.57 -10.32
N TRP A 37 6.28 -4.04 -10.06
CA TRP A 37 7.01 -4.40 -8.85
C TRP A 37 6.15 -4.08 -7.63
N HIS A 38 6.17 -4.95 -6.62
CA HIS A 38 5.40 -4.70 -5.42
C HIS A 38 5.98 -5.37 -4.19
N THR A 39 5.62 -4.84 -3.02
CA THR A 39 6.03 -5.38 -1.72
C THR A 39 4.85 -5.46 -0.76
N HIS A 40 4.75 -6.59 -0.07
CA HIS A 40 3.76 -6.86 0.96
C HIS A 40 4.40 -6.73 2.35
N LEU A 41 3.65 -6.21 3.32
CA LEU A 41 4.07 -6.22 4.72
C LEU A 41 3.61 -7.48 5.47
N ASP A 42 2.51 -8.09 5.04
CA ASP A 42 1.86 -9.16 5.79
C ASP A 42 1.70 -10.45 4.97
N TRP A 43 2.79 -10.98 4.42
CA TRP A 43 2.81 -12.24 3.68
C TRP A 43 2.10 -13.44 4.33
N LYS A 44 1.89 -13.40 5.65
CA LYS A 44 1.25 -14.47 6.43
C LYS A 44 -0.15 -14.11 6.91
N SER A 45 -0.73 -13.03 6.38
CA SER A 45 -2.10 -12.60 6.68
C SER A 45 -2.41 -12.46 8.18
N ARG A 46 -1.39 -12.13 8.99
CA ARG A 46 -1.50 -12.01 10.46
C ARG A 46 -2.36 -10.82 10.86
N GLY A 47 -2.41 -9.80 10.03
CA GLY A 47 -3.23 -8.60 10.18
C GLY A 47 -4.72 -8.89 10.12
N ASN A 48 -5.15 -9.99 9.52
CA ASN A 48 -6.56 -10.37 9.47
C ASN A 48 -7.17 -10.62 10.85
N ARG A 49 -6.33 -10.90 11.86
CA ARG A 49 -6.79 -11.26 13.21
C ARG A 49 -7.46 -10.10 13.96
N HIS A 50 -6.96 -8.88 13.81
CA HIS A 50 -7.50 -7.72 14.51
C HIS A 50 -7.48 -6.46 13.65
N GLN A 51 -8.54 -5.66 13.75
CA GLN A 51 -8.66 -4.39 13.03
C GLN A 51 -7.46 -3.45 13.28
N THR A 52 -6.90 -3.45 14.50
CA THR A 52 -5.73 -2.62 14.83
C THR A 52 -4.49 -3.00 14.01
N ASP A 53 -4.34 -4.28 13.65
CA ASP A 53 -3.21 -4.73 12.83
C ASP A 53 -3.44 -4.37 11.36
N ARG A 54 -4.68 -4.47 10.85
CA ARG A 54 -5.06 -3.99 9.51
C ARG A 54 -4.71 -2.51 9.33
N VAL A 55 -5.09 -1.69 10.31
CA VAL A 55 -4.79 -0.25 10.32
C VAL A 55 -3.28 -0.01 10.37
N ALA A 56 -2.52 -0.78 11.16
CA ALA A 56 -1.07 -0.64 11.24
C ALA A 56 -0.37 -0.97 9.91
N ILE A 57 -0.81 -2.03 9.23
CA ILE A 57 -0.30 -2.42 7.90
C ILE A 57 -0.62 -1.34 6.87
N ALA A 58 -1.87 -0.87 6.81
CA ALA A 58 -2.25 0.19 5.89
C ALA A 58 -1.42 1.45 6.13
N ALA A 59 -1.28 1.89 7.38
CA ALA A 59 -0.47 3.05 7.71
C ALA A 59 1.00 2.90 7.30
N ALA A 60 1.58 1.72 7.46
CA ALA A 60 2.95 1.43 7.04
C ALA A 60 3.11 1.42 5.51
N LEU A 61 2.18 0.81 4.77
CA LEU A 61 2.18 0.86 3.30
C LEU A 61 2.06 2.30 2.78
N LEU A 62 1.23 3.13 3.41
CA LEU A 62 1.07 4.54 3.05
C LEU A 62 2.33 5.36 3.34
N ARG A 63 3.09 5.05 4.40
CA ARG A 63 4.41 5.66 4.64
C ARG A 63 5.44 5.26 3.57
N LEU A 64 5.44 3.99 3.15
CA LEU A 64 6.28 3.55 2.04
C LEU A 64 5.91 4.27 0.73
N LEU A 65 4.60 4.45 0.46
CA LEU A 65 4.14 5.23 -0.69
C LEU A 65 4.68 6.67 -0.64
N GLN A 66 4.57 7.34 0.51
CA GLN A 66 5.12 8.69 0.69
C GLN A 66 6.64 8.72 0.44
N ARG A 67 7.38 7.69 0.86
CA ARG A 67 8.81 7.59 0.57
C ARG A 67 9.12 7.50 -0.91
N VAL A 68 8.34 6.72 -1.68
CA VAL A 68 8.48 6.66 -3.15
C VAL A 68 8.30 8.05 -3.76
N VAL A 69 7.27 8.76 -3.31
CA VAL A 69 6.94 10.10 -3.79
C VAL A 69 8.05 11.09 -3.45
N SER A 70 8.59 11.03 -2.23
CA SER A 70 9.72 11.85 -1.79
C SER A 70 11.04 11.52 -2.52
N ALA A 71 11.17 10.33 -3.12
CA ALA A 71 12.32 9.99 -3.96
C ALA A 71 12.31 10.76 -5.31
N GLY A 72 11.19 11.42 -5.67
CA GLY A 72 11.14 12.37 -6.78
C GLY A 72 11.22 11.75 -8.18
N ARG A 73 10.94 10.45 -8.30
CA ARG A 73 10.91 9.76 -9.60
C ARG A 73 9.60 10.01 -10.34
N ASN A 74 9.66 10.92 -11.31
CA ASN A 74 8.50 11.29 -12.15
C ASN A 74 8.17 10.24 -13.22
N ASP A 75 9.06 9.29 -13.45
CA ASP A 75 8.91 8.17 -14.38
C ASP A 75 8.27 6.93 -13.73
N VAL A 76 7.91 7.02 -12.44
CA VAL A 76 7.35 5.91 -11.67
C VAL A 76 5.96 6.26 -11.15
N GLN A 77 5.01 5.38 -11.42
CA GLN A 77 3.65 5.42 -10.91
C GLN A 77 3.60 4.51 -9.70
N SER A 78 3.07 5.01 -8.60
CA SER A 78 2.98 4.26 -7.36
C SER A 78 1.59 4.32 -6.75
N TRP A 79 1.17 3.22 -6.15
CA TRP A 79 -0.08 3.12 -5.42
C TRP A 79 -0.03 2.01 -4.39
N VAL A 80 -0.83 2.14 -3.36
CA VAL A 80 -1.11 1.07 -2.40
C VAL A 80 -2.42 0.41 -2.78
N MET A 81 -2.44 -0.92 -2.77
CA MET A 81 -3.66 -1.71 -2.80
C MET A 81 -3.91 -2.31 -1.41
N LEU A 82 -5.10 -2.12 -0.87
CA LEU A 82 -5.56 -2.72 0.38
C LEU A 82 -6.68 -3.71 0.06
N ALA A 83 -6.49 -4.95 0.46
CA ALA A 83 -7.40 -6.07 0.22
C ALA A 83 -8.08 -6.52 1.52
N ALA A 84 -9.18 -7.27 1.37
CA ALA A 84 -9.86 -7.90 2.51
C ALA A 84 -8.94 -8.87 3.26
N ASP A 85 -8.08 -9.59 2.54
CA ASP A 85 -6.94 -10.30 3.12
C ASP A 85 -5.72 -9.38 3.18
N THR A 86 -5.21 -9.08 4.37
CA THR A 86 -4.04 -8.22 4.56
C THR A 86 -2.80 -8.73 3.88
N GLY A 87 -2.67 -10.05 3.66
CA GLY A 87 -1.55 -10.60 2.91
C GLY A 87 -1.56 -10.28 1.42
N GLN A 88 -2.71 -9.88 0.88
CA GLN A 88 -2.84 -9.40 -0.50
C GLN A 88 -2.72 -7.88 -0.62
N SER A 89 -2.41 -7.18 0.49
CA SER A 89 -2.18 -5.75 0.48
C SER A 89 -0.72 -5.44 0.20
N ALA A 90 -0.46 -4.50 -0.71
CA ALA A 90 0.89 -4.19 -1.18
C ALA A 90 1.03 -2.75 -1.66
N LEU A 91 2.28 -2.27 -1.67
CA LEU A 91 2.72 -1.11 -2.43
C LEU A 91 3.17 -1.58 -3.80
N PHE A 92 2.73 -0.89 -4.85
CA PHE A 92 3.09 -1.15 -6.24
C PHE A 92 3.91 0.01 -6.83
N LEU A 93 4.85 -0.34 -7.70
CA LEU A 93 5.61 0.54 -8.58
C LEU A 93 5.47 0.05 -10.02
N HIS A 94 5.25 0.99 -10.94
CA HIS A 94 5.20 0.74 -12.37
C HIS A 94 5.92 1.85 -13.11
N SER A 95 6.54 1.55 -14.25
CA SER A 95 7.18 2.53 -15.14
C SER A 95 7.06 2.07 -16.60
N PRO A 96 7.47 2.89 -17.59
CA PRO A 96 7.79 2.35 -18.91
C PRO A 96 8.84 1.26 -18.74
N ASN A 97 8.67 0.14 -19.42
CA ASN A 97 9.58 -1.00 -19.30
C ASN A 97 9.72 -1.76 -20.62
N PRO A 98 10.77 -2.58 -20.78
CA PRO A 98 11.02 -3.34 -22.01
C PRO A 98 9.99 -4.43 -22.30
N GLN A 99 9.17 -4.81 -21.31
CA GLN A 99 8.17 -5.87 -21.45
C GLN A 99 6.95 -5.42 -22.27
N GLY A 100 6.85 -4.12 -22.59
CA GLY A 100 5.76 -3.56 -23.38
C GLY A 100 4.44 -3.49 -22.60
N THR A 101 4.49 -3.64 -21.29
CA THR A 101 3.33 -3.49 -20.41
C THR A 101 2.78 -2.07 -20.53
N ARG A 102 1.45 -1.94 -20.62
CA ARG A 102 0.76 -0.64 -20.78
C ARG A 102 1.22 0.34 -19.69
N TRP A 103 1.64 1.53 -20.13
CA TRP A 103 2.09 2.63 -19.29
C TRP A 103 1.36 3.93 -19.65
N PRO A 104 0.90 4.71 -18.65
CA PRO A 104 0.77 4.36 -17.23
C PRO A 104 -0.24 3.22 -17.01
N HIS A 105 -0.25 2.64 -15.81
CA HIS A 105 -1.30 1.69 -15.44
C HIS A 105 -2.66 2.41 -15.51
N PRO A 106 -3.64 1.86 -16.26
CA PRO A 106 -4.87 2.59 -16.61
C PRO A 106 -5.89 2.66 -15.47
N PHE A 107 -5.77 1.81 -14.45
CA PHE A 107 -6.75 1.70 -13.36
C PHE A 107 -8.18 1.47 -13.86
N ASP A 108 -8.33 0.63 -14.90
CA ASP A 108 -9.63 0.32 -15.50
C ASP A 108 -10.61 -0.22 -14.45
N GLY A 109 -11.78 0.43 -14.34
CA GLY A 109 -12.82 0.08 -13.37
C GLY A 109 -12.61 0.61 -11.94
N VAL A 110 -11.57 1.42 -11.69
CA VAL A 110 -11.40 2.09 -10.39
C VAL A 110 -12.27 3.34 -10.32
N ILE A 111 -13.08 3.42 -9.27
CA ILE A 111 -13.81 4.64 -8.88
C ILE A 111 -12.92 5.42 -7.91
N TRP A 112 -12.42 6.59 -8.34
CA TRP A 112 -11.59 7.47 -7.53
C TRP A 112 -12.41 8.47 -6.71
N ASP A 113 -11.75 9.14 -5.76
CA ASP A 113 -12.33 10.15 -4.87
C ASP A 113 -13.54 9.63 -4.07
N ILE A 114 -13.49 8.34 -3.72
CA ILE A 114 -14.48 7.74 -2.82
C ILE A 114 -14.32 8.30 -1.41
N SER A 115 -15.42 8.29 -0.64
CA SER A 115 -15.29 8.40 0.81
C SER A 115 -14.58 7.15 1.34
N PRO A 116 -13.38 7.27 1.95
CA PRO A 116 -12.70 6.12 2.51
C PRO A 116 -13.46 5.58 3.72
N PRO A 117 -13.39 4.27 4.01
CA PRO A 117 -14.02 3.72 5.21
C PRO A 117 -13.41 4.33 6.48
N ASP A 118 -14.19 4.35 7.57
CA ASP A 118 -13.85 5.02 8.84
C ASP A 118 -12.47 4.65 9.41
N TRP A 119 -12.01 3.42 9.18
CA TRP A 119 -10.70 2.98 9.67
C TRP A 119 -9.53 3.51 8.83
N LEU A 120 -9.77 3.84 7.56
CA LEU A 120 -8.76 4.35 6.62
C LEU A 120 -8.77 5.88 6.56
N ALA A 121 -9.94 6.51 6.72
CA ALA A 121 -10.11 7.96 6.63
C ALA A 121 -9.08 8.76 7.48
N PRO A 122 -8.80 8.39 8.76
CA PRO A 122 -7.82 9.10 9.58
C PRO A 122 -6.38 9.01 9.07
N LEU A 123 -6.07 8.01 8.24
CA LEU A 123 -4.74 7.84 7.65
C LEU A 123 -4.53 8.71 6.41
N LEU A 124 -5.62 9.16 5.76
CA LEU A 124 -5.57 9.91 4.51
C LEU A 124 -5.74 11.42 4.70
N SER A 125 -6.36 11.85 5.80
CA SER A 125 -6.84 13.22 6.05
C SER A 125 -5.80 14.35 5.93
N SER A 126 -4.50 14.08 5.93
CA SER A 126 -3.43 15.09 5.85
C SER A 126 -2.43 14.88 4.71
N THR A 127 -2.67 13.91 3.83
CA THR A 127 -1.59 13.32 3.01
C THR A 127 -1.65 13.65 1.52
N GLY A 128 -2.68 14.37 1.05
CA GLY A 128 -2.87 14.62 -0.39
C GLY A 128 -3.12 13.36 -1.22
N LEU A 129 -3.39 12.24 -0.55
CA LEU A 129 -3.62 10.94 -1.18
C LEU A 129 -5.07 10.83 -1.68
N GLN A 130 -5.22 10.23 -2.85
CA GLN A 130 -6.50 9.95 -3.50
C GLN A 130 -6.90 8.50 -3.23
N PRO A 131 -7.97 8.24 -2.45
CA PRO A 131 -8.53 6.91 -2.33
C PRO A 131 -9.36 6.56 -3.57
N GLY A 132 -9.33 5.29 -3.93
CA GLY A 132 -10.14 4.70 -4.97
C GLY A 132 -10.64 3.32 -4.55
N ARG A 133 -11.63 2.80 -5.27
CA ARG A 133 -12.17 1.47 -5.08
C ARG A 133 -12.28 0.76 -6.42
N TRP A 134 -11.85 -0.49 -6.42
CA TRP A 134 -12.06 -1.43 -7.52
C TRP A 134 -12.87 -2.63 -7.03
N GLY A 135 -13.73 -3.17 -7.89
CA GLY A 135 -14.54 -4.34 -7.60
C GLY A 135 -15.64 -4.08 -6.56
N ASN A 136 -16.29 -5.17 -6.14
CA ASN A 136 -17.40 -5.16 -5.17
C ASN A 136 -17.36 -6.44 -4.30
N GLY A 137 -18.10 -6.43 -3.18
CA GLY A 137 -18.17 -7.57 -2.27
C GLY A 137 -16.80 -8.04 -1.80
N GLU A 138 -16.53 -9.34 -1.87
CA GLU A 138 -15.27 -9.97 -1.44
C GLU A 138 -14.07 -9.66 -2.37
N SER A 139 -14.36 -9.31 -3.63
CA SER A 139 -13.33 -8.92 -4.59
C SER A 139 -12.89 -7.46 -4.44
N GLN A 140 -13.58 -6.69 -3.60
CA GLN A 140 -13.29 -5.27 -3.42
C GLN A 140 -11.82 -5.04 -3.02
N ARG A 141 -11.19 -4.07 -3.66
CA ARG A 141 -9.88 -3.53 -3.32
C ARG A 141 -9.98 -2.02 -3.13
N LEU A 142 -9.34 -1.51 -2.10
CA LEU A 142 -9.10 -0.07 -1.98
C LEU A 142 -7.76 0.23 -2.60
N LEU A 143 -7.70 1.29 -3.39
CA LEU A 143 -6.46 1.80 -3.97
C LEU A 143 -6.18 3.17 -3.37
N VAL A 144 -4.92 3.48 -3.13
CA VAL A 144 -4.50 4.80 -2.66
C VAL A 144 -3.28 5.23 -3.44
N ARG A 145 -3.33 6.41 -4.05
CA ARG A 145 -2.21 7.00 -4.81
C ARG A 145 -2.04 8.48 -4.46
N VAL A 146 -0.93 9.09 -4.87
CA VAL A 146 -0.83 10.55 -4.91
C VAL A 146 -1.68 11.08 -6.06
N ARG A 147 -2.34 12.23 -5.88
CA ARG A 147 -3.05 12.90 -6.97
C ARG A 147 -2.05 13.23 -8.10
N PRO A 148 -2.34 12.84 -9.36
CA PRO A 148 -1.55 13.26 -10.51
C PRO A 148 -1.47 14.78 -10.66
#